data_AF-A0A0C1IV99-F1
#
_entry.id   AF-A0A0C1IV99-F1
#
_cell.length_a   1.000
_cell.length_b   1.000
_cell.length_c   1.000
_cell.angle_alpha   90.00
_cell.angle_beta   90.00
_cell.angle_gamma   90.00
#
_symmetry.space_group_name_H-M   'P 1'
#
loop_
_entity.id
_entity.type
_entity.pdbx_description
1 polymer ?
#
loop_
_entity_poly.entity_id
_entity_poly.type
_entity_poly.pdbx_seq_one_letter_code
_entity_poly.pdbx_strand_id
1 'polypeptide(L)'
;MLKEEYLGQLLNAIYTKETLNVYDYNATEFTTAGEEFANTKAWADHLVHEKLAVFTDQEHTTLQLTNFGKYWILKGGYETFLKEGQAPKREHHNHNHNGDNNSSDHHLRKEKEDLVEARLRLTHYRLIGFWLMIIVTSIGFLLSLYNLFLLINGKK
;
A
#
# COMPACT_ATOMS: atom_id res chain seq x y z
N MET A 1 9.18 -25.26 -18.19
CA MET A 1 9.44 -23.78 -18.14
C MET A 1 10.11 -23.40 -16.82
N LEU A 2 10.90 -22.31 -16.73
CA LEU A 2 11.41 -21.83 -15.42
C LEU A 2 10.24 -21.23 -14.61
N LYS A 3 10.09 -21.62 -13.34
CA LYS A 3 9.00 -21.19 -12.44
C LYS A 3 8.80 -19.66 -12.42
N GLU A 4 9.89 -18.91 -12.46
CA GLU A 4 9.89 -17.45 -12.38
C GLU A 4 9.33 -16.80 -13.63
N GLU A 5 9.61 -17.38 -14.79
CA GLU A 5 9.11 -16.93 -16.09
C GLU A 5 7.59 -17.11 -16.18
N TYR A 6 7.08 -18.27 -15.74
CA TYR A 6 5.65 -18.53 -15.64
C TYR A 6 4.95 -17.54 -14.69
N LEU A 7 5.54 -17.27 -13.51
CA LEU A 7 4.98 -16.32 -12.54
C LEU A 7 4.93 -14.90 -13.10
N GLY A 8 5.95 -14.48 -13.86
CA GLY A 8 5.95 -13.20 -14.57
C GLY A 8 4.84 -13.12 -15.61
N GLN A 9 4.65 -14.16 -16.41
CA GLN A 9 3.59 -14.23 -17.41
C GLN A 9 2.20 -14.22 -16.76
N LEU A 10 1.99 -15.03 -15.72
CA LEU A 10 0.74 -15.08 -14.97
C LEU A 10 0.40 -13.71 -14.37
N LEU A 11 1.39 -13.03 -13.77
CA LEU A 11 1.20 -11.71 -13.19
C LEU A 11 0.80 -10.66 -14.25
N ASN A 12 1.40 -10.72 -15.44
CA ASN A 12 1.04 -9.86 -16.56
C ASN A 12 -0.35 -10.19 -17.16
N ALA A 13 -0.71 -11.46 -17.22
CA ALA A 13 -2.02 -11.91 -17.66
C ALA A 13 -3.14 -11.42 -16.73
N ILE A 14 -2.92 -11.48 -15.41
CA ILE A 14 -3.86 -10.94 -14.42
C ILE A 14 -4.00 -9.42 -14.56
N TYR A 15 -2.91 -8.71 -14.85
CA TYR A 15 -2.96 -7.26 -15.07
C TYR A 15 -3.78 -6.87 -16.30
N THR A 16 -3.64 -7.64 -17.38
CA THR A 16 -4.34 -7.35 -18.65
C THR A 16 -5.83 -7.67 -18.57
N LYS A 17 -6.20 -8.77 -17.89
CA LYS A 17 -7.59 -9.24 -17.80
C LYS A 17 -8.34 -8.78 -16.55
N GLU A 18 -7.66 -8.07 -15.64
CA GLU A 18 -8.09 -7.65 -14.29
C GLU A 18 -8.42 -8.78 -13.31
N THR A 19 -9.13 -9.82 -13.78
CA THR A 19 -9.41 -11.06 -13.08
C THR A 19 -9.08 -12.25 -13.98
N LEU A 20 -8.49 -13.29 -13.39
CA LEU A 20 -8.03 -14.44 -14.15
C LEU A 20 -8.30 -15.74 -13.40
N ASN A 21 -9.01 -16.66 -14.03
CA ASN A 21 -9.06 -18.04 -13.56
C ASN A 21 -7.75 -18.74 -13.92
N VAL A 22 -7.06 -19.24 -12.91
CA VAL A 22 -5.72 -19.82 -13.07
C VAL A 22 -5.75 -21.09 -13.91
N TYR A 23 -6.80 -21.91 -13.80
CA TYR A 23 -6.92 -23.15 -14.56
C TYR A 23 -7.28 -22.91 -16.02
N ASP A 24 -8.17 -21.94 -16.30
CA ASP A 24 -8.54 -21.58 -17.68
C ASP A 24 -7.35 -20.95 -18.41
N TYR A 25 -6.58 -20.11 -17.72
CA TYR A 25 -5.35 -19.56 -18.26
C TYR A 25 -4.34 -20.66 -18.59
N ASN A 26 -4.14 -21.59 -17.66
CA ASN A 26 -3.18 -22.66 -17.89
C ASN A 26 -3.65 -23.64 -18.99
N ALA A 27 -4.94 -23.92 -19.10
CA ALA A 27 -5.51 -24.76 -20.16
C ALA A 27 -5.42 -24.10 -21.55
N THR A 28 -5.36 -22.77 -21.61
CA THR A 28 -5.23 -22.01 -22.88
C THR A 28 -3.77 -21.84 -23.30
N GLU A 29 -2.85 -21.63 -22.36
CA GLU A 29 -1.42 -21.47 -22.66
C GLU A 29 -0.68 -22.81 -22.78
N PHE A 30 -1.10 -23.85 -22.06
CA PHE A 30 -0.42 -25.14 -22.03
C PHE A 30 -1.32 -26.26 -22.56
N THR A 31 -1.07 -26.69 -23.79
CA THR A 31 -1.77 -27.79 -24.47
C THR A 31 -1.52 -29.18 -23.85
N THR A 32 -0.56 -29.30 -22.92
CA THR A 32 -0.13 -30.59 -22.36
C THR A 32 -0.57 -30.69 -20.89
N ALA A 33 -1.47 -31.62 -20.60
CA ALA A 33 -1.95 -31.92 -19.24
C ALA A 33 -0.90 -32.68 -18.41
N GLY A 34 0.27 -32.06 -18.21
CA GLY A 34 1.41 -32.62 -17.48
C GLY A 34 1.62 -31.99 -16.10
N GLU A 35 2.82 -32.19 -15.53
CA GLU A 35 3.25 -31.69 -14.22
C GLU A 35 3.07 -30.17 -14.04
N GLU A 36 3.10 -29.39 -15.13
CA GLU A 36 2.90 -27.94 -15.12
C GLU A 36 1.47 -27.56 -14.68
N PHE A 37 0.46 -28.39 -14.98
CA PHE A 37 -0.91 -28.21 -14.50
C PHE A 37 -1.07 -28.49 -13.00
N ALA A 38 -0.34 -29.48 -12.48
CA ALA A 38 -0.33 -29.77 -11.05
C ALA A 38 0.33 -28.63 -10.24
N ASN A 39 1.35 -27.98 -10.82
CA ASN A 39 2.10 -26.92 -10.16
C ASN A 39 1.43 -25.53 -10.26
N THR A 40 0.43 -25.37 -11.12
CA THR A 40 -0.26 -24.09 -11.36
C THR A 40 -0.84 -23.50 -10.08
N LYS A 41 -1.49 -24.33 -9.26
CA LYS A 41 -2.05 -23.90 -7.98
C LYS A 41 -0.96 -23.46 -7.01
N ALA A 42 0.11 -24.24 -6.89
CA ALA A 42 1.24 -23.91 -6.02
C ALA A 42 1.92 -22.59 -6.43
N TRP A 43 1.96 -22.28 -7.72
CA TRP A 43 2.49 -21.02 -8.23
C TRP A 43 1.52 -19.85 -7.99
N ALA A 44 0.22 -20.05 -8.16
CA ALA A 44 -0.80 -19.06 -7.78
C ALA A 44 -0.74 -18.75 -6.28
N ASP A 45 -0.66 -19.78 -5.43
CA ASP A 45 -0.51 -19.65 -3.98
C ASP A 45 0.75 -18.87 -3.62
N HIS A 46 1.84 -19.02 -4.40
CA HIS A 46 3.06 -18.25 -4.22
C HIS A 46 2.86 -16.74 -4.46
N LEU A 47 2.12 -16.36 -5.51
CA LEU A 47 1.80 -14.93 -5.75
C LEU A 47 0.93 -14.35 -4.64
N VAL A 48 0.03 -15.15 -4.09
CA VAL A 48 -0.83 -14.75 -2.97
C VAL A 48 -0.04 -14.62 -1.68
N HIS A 49 0.88 -15.57 -1.42
CA HIS A 49 1.78 -15.52 -0.27
C HIS A 49 2.65 -14.26 -0.26
N GLU A 50 3.20 -13.90 -1.43
CA GLU A 50 4.00 -12.69 -1.63
C GLU A 50 3.13 -11.41 -1.73
N LYS A 51 1.81 -11.52 -1.51
CA LYS A 51 0.82 -10.42 -1.53
C LYS A 51 0.73 -9.67 -2.85
N LEU A 52 1.21 -10.26 -3.95
CA LEU A 52 1.12 -9.69 -5.29
C LEU A 52 -0.28 -9.88 -5.89
N ALA A 53 -0.95 -10.98 -5.53
CA ALA A 53 -2.31 -11.29 -5.94
C ALA A 53 -3.17 -11.74 -4.75
N VAL A 54 -4.49 -11.80 -4.94
CA VAL A 54 -5.46 -12.30 -3.95
C VAL A 54 -6.49 -13.16 -4.68
N PHE A 55 -6.92 -14.25 -4.04
CA PHE A 55 -8.06 -15.03 -4.51
C PHE A 55 -9.37 -14.29 -4.22
N THR A 56 -10.22 -14.20 -5.23
CA THR A 56 -11.50 -13.49 -5.17
C THR A 56 -12.69 -14.42 -4.90
N ASP A 57 -12.48 -15.73 -5.04
CA ASP A 57 -13.47 -16.78 -4.89
C ASP A 57 -13.15 -17.73 -3.72
N GLN A 58 -14.17 -18.40 -3.19
CA GLN A 58 -14.01 -19.36 -2.09
C GLN A 58 -13.27 -20.64 -2.52
N GLU A 59 -13.28 -20.96 -3.82
CA GLU A 59 -12.63 -22.14 -4.39
C GLU A 59 -11.15 -21.91 -4.73
N HIS A 60 -10.65 -20.68 -4.52
CA HIS A 60 -9.26 -20.27 -4.76
C HIS A 60 -8.80 -20.55 -6.20
N THR A 61 -9.64 -20.18 -7.16
CA THR A 61 -9.42 -20.39 -8.60
C THR A 61 -9.24 -19.09 -9.37
N THR A 62 -9.77 -17.98 -8.85
CA THR A 62 -9.79 -16.69 -9.54
C THR A 62 -8.87 -15.70 -8.84
N LEU A 63 -7.79 -15.32 -9.52
CA LEU A 63 -6.82 -14.34 -9.04
C LEU A 63 -7.18 -12.93 -9.50
N GLN A 64 -6.95 -11.98 -8.59
CA GLN A 64 -6.94 -10.55 -8.87
C GLN A 64 -5.66 -9.92 -8.33
N LEU A 65 -5.17 -8.90 -9.01
CA LEU A 65 -3.97 -8.18 -8.59
C LEU A 65 -4.24 -7.27 -7.38
N THR A 66 -3.33 -7.27 -6.40
CA THR A 66 -3.36 -6.29 -5.31
C THR A 66 -2.74 -4.96 -5.76
N ASN A 67 -2.96 -3.87 -5.01
CA ASN A 67 -2.26 -2.60 -5.26
C ASN A 67 -0.73 -2.75 -5.21
N PHE A 68 -0.23 -3.66 -4.37
CA PHE A 68 1.19 -3.99 -4.29
C PHE A 68 1.67 -4.72 -5.55
N GLY A 69 0.91 -5.70 -6.04
CA GLY A 69 1.19 -6.34 -7.33
C GLY A 69 1.18 -5.34 -8.49
N LYS A 70 0.23 -4.40 -8.52
CA LYS A 70 0.10 -3.39 -9.60
C LYS A 70 1.34 -2.50 -9.65
N TYR A 71 1.83 -2.11 -8.48
CA TYR A 71 3.06 -1.34 -8.37
C TYR A 71 4.27 -2.08 -8.96
N TRP A 72 4.43 -3.36 -8.63
CA TRP A 72 5.57 -4.15 -9.11
C TRP A 72 5.53 -4.42 -10.61
N ILE A 73 4.35 -4.68 -11.18
CA ILE A 73 4.22 -4.79 -12.64
C ILE A 73 4.72 -3.52 -13.33
N LEU A 74 4.29 -2.34 -12.87
CA LEU A 74 4.70 -1.06 -13.46
C LEU A 74 6.20 -0.77 -13.29
N LYS A 75 6.82 -1.33 -12.25
CA LYS A 75 8.26 -1.14 -11.96
C LYS A 75 9.18 -2.05 -12.75
N GLY A 76 8.66 -3.07 -13.42
CA GLY A 76 9.47 -4.03 -14.20
C GLY A 76 9.07 -5.50 -13.98
N GLY A 77 7.94 -5.75 -13.33
CA GLY A 77 7.37 -7.09 -13.23
C GLY A 77 7.94 -7.92 -12.08
N TYR A 78 7.74 -9.23 -12.20
CA TYR A 78 8.09 -10.20 -11.17
C TYR A 78 9.61 -10.30 -10.94
N GLU A 79 10.44 -10.09 -11.98
CA GLU A 79 11.90 -10.12 -11.84
C GLU A 79 12.43 -8.97 -10.97
N THR A 80 11.91 -7.76 -11.14
CA THR A 80 12.28 -6.61 -10.31
C THR A 80 11.83 -6.83 -8.87
N PHE A 81 10.66 -7.44 -8.67
CA PHE A 81 10.20 -7.86 -7.35
C PHE A 81 11.17 -8.85 -6.68
N LEU A 82 11.71 -9.82 -7.41
CA LEU A 82 12.70 -10.74 -6.84
C LEU A 82 14.02 -10.04 -6.47
N LYS A 83 14.45 -9.05 -7.24
CA LYS A 83 15.71 -8.31 -7.02
C LYS A 83 15.62 -7.29 -5.88
N GLU A 84 14.48 -6.60 -5.75
CA GLU A 84 14.32 -5.45 -4.85
C GLU A 84 13.26 -5.66 -3.76
N GLY A 85 12.27 -6.50 -4.02
CA GLY A 85 11.06 -6.66 -3.19
C GLY A 85 11.19 -7.69 -2.07
N GLN A 86 12.26 -8.50 -2.04
CA GLN A 86 12.52 -9.44 -0.95
C GLN A 86 13.08 -8.75 0.31
N ALA A 87 12.28 -7.89 0.94
CA ALA A 87 12.45 -7.58 2.36
C ALA A 87 12.08 -8.84 3.19
N PRO A 88 12.74 -9.10 4.34
CA PRO A 88 12.87 -10.45 4.89
C PRO A 88 11.50 -11.08 5.19
N LYS A 89 11.30 -12.27 4.61
CA LYS A 89 10.17 -13.16 4.84
C LYS A 89 9.92 -13.27 6.34
N ARG A 90 8.78 -12.76 6.80
CA ARG A 90 8.19 -13.20 8.06
C ARG A 90 7.78 -14.66 7.83
N GLU A 91 8.66 -15.59 8.13
CA GLU A 91 8.30 -16.98 8.26
C GLU A 91 7.19 -17.06 9.30
N HIS A 92 5.98 -17.34 8.82
CA HIS A 92 4.87 -17.78 9.67
C HIS A 92 5.23 -19.17 10.18
N HIS A 93 6.06 -19.23 11.23
CA HIS A 93 6.21 -20.43 12.02
C HIS A 93 4.92 -20.64 12.84
N ASN A 94 4.19 -21.69 12.47
CA ASN A 94 3.18 -22.31 13.32
C ASN A 94 3.78 -22.55 14.71
N HIS A 95 2.98 -22.24 15.72
CA HIS A 95 3.20 -22.46 17.15
C HIS A 95 4.29 -23.48 17.54
N ASN A 96 5.35 -22.97 18.19
CA ASN A 96 5.68 -23.48 19.52
C ASN A 96 6.36 -22.38 20.38
N HIS A 97 5.97 -22.32 21.64
CA HIS A 97 6.41 -21.33 22.64
C HIS A 97 7.93 -21.35 22.87
N ASN A 98 8.57 -20.18 22.71
CA ASN A 98 9.48 -19.52 23.66
C ASN A 98 10.62 -18.77 22.96
N GLY A 99 10.78 -17.49 23.33
CA GLY A 99 12.07 -16.81 23.26
C GLY A 99 12.19 -15.69 22.23
N ASP A 100 12.03 -14.47 22.73
CA ASP A 100 12.82 -13.29 22.36
C ASP A 100 12.59 -12.62 20.98
N ASN A 101 11.57 -11.74 20.92
CA ASN A 101 11.18 -10.96 19.72
C ASN A 101 11.33 -9.43 19.91
N ASN A 102 12.29 -8.93 20.69
CA ASN A 102 12.32 -7.50 21.02
C ASN A 102 13.02 -6.59 19.98
N SER A 103 13.80 -7.12 19.05
CA SER A 103 14.69 -6.30 18.21
C SER A 103 14.05 -5.81 16.91
N SER A 104 13.25 -6.66 16.26
CA SER A 104 12.72 -6.42 14.91
C SER A 104 11.43 -5.59 14.92
N ASP A 105 10.63 -5.67 15.99
CA ASP A 105 9.45 -4.84 16.18
C ASP A 105 9.81 -3.37 16.45
N HIS A 106 10.99 -3.11 17.00
CA HIS A 106 11.42 -1.75 17.32
C HIS A 106 11.71 -0.91 16.07
N HIS A 107 12.20 -1.51 14.98
CA HIS A 107 12.52 -0.77 13.74
C HIS A 107 11.25 -0.42 12.93
N LEU A 108 10.29 -1.34 12.85
CA LEU A 108 8.99 -1.12 12.21
C LEU A 108 8.08 -0.17 12.99
N ARG A 109 8.16 -0.18 14.33
CA ARG A 109 7.53 0.86 15.15
C ARG A 109 8.18 2.21 14.92
N LYS A 110 9.52 2.30 14.91
CA LYS A 110 10.24 3.55 14.64
C LYS A 110 9.85 4.17 13.30
N GLU A 111 9.82 3.39 12.21
CA GLU A 111 9.44 3.94 10.90
C GLU A 111 7.98 4.43 10.88
N LYS A 112 7.06 3.71 11.53
CA LYS A 112 5.67 4.16 11.69
C LYS A 112 5.55 5.38 12.61
N GLU A 113 6.34 5.44 13.66
CA GLU A 113 6.42 6.57 14.59
C GLU A 113 6.96 7.81 13.88
N ASP A 114 7.98 7.66 13.04
CA ASP A 114 8.55 8.75 12.22
C ASP A 114 7.53 9.27 11.20
N LEU A 115 6.75 8.39 10.56
CA LEU A 115 5.67 8.76 9.65
C LEU A 115 4.51 9.48 10.38
N VAL A 116 4.19 9.04 11.60
CA VAL A 116 3.19 9.69 12.46
C VAL A 116 3.69 11.03 12.95
N GLU A 117 4.97 11.14 13.33
CA GLU A 117 5.60 12.37 13.77
C GLU A 117 5.66 13.40 12.64
N ALA A 118 5.99 12.97 11.42
CA ALA A 118 5.95 13.83 10.24
C ALA A 118 4.53 14.37 9.98
N ARG A 119 3.50 13.53 10.10
CA ARG A 119 2.10 13.98 10.01
C ARG A 119 1.73 14.95 11.14
N LEU A 120 2.16 14.66 12.36
CA LEU A 120 1.87 15.47 13.54
C LEU A 120 2.47 16.88 13.40
N ARG A 121 3.72 16.96 12.94
CA ARG A 121 4.40 18.23 12.64
C ARG A 121 3.65 19.03 11.57
N LEU A 122 3.21 18.39 10.50
CA LEU A 122 2.46 19.05 9.42
C LEU A 122 1.09 19.57 9.90
N THR A 123 0.39 18.81 10.74
CA THR A 123 -0.85 19.28 11.38
C THR A 123 -0.61 20.43 12.36
N HIS A 124 0.52 20.43 13.08
CA HIS A 124 0.85 21.48 14.04
C HIS A 124 1.07 22.83 13.35
N TYR A 125 1.85 22.86 12.26
CA TYR A 125 2.07 24.09 11.48
C TYR A 125 0.77 24.63 10.88
N ARG A 126 -0.11 23.74 10.39
CA ARG A 126 -1.42 24.15 9.86
C ARG A 126 -2.32 24.77 10.94
N LEU A 127 -2.28 24.22 12.16
CA LEU A 127 -3.07 24.73 13.29
C LEU A 127 -2.56 26.11 13.75
N ILE A 128 -1.24 26.31 13.82
CA ILE A 128 -0.65 27.60 14.18
C ILE A 128 -1.00 28.68 13.14
N GLY A 129 -0.88 28.36 11.85
CA GLY A 129 -1.26 29.29 10.78
C GLY A 129 -2.74 29.67 10.84
N PHE A 130 -3.62 28.72 11.15
CA PHE A 130 -5.04 28.98 11.34
C PHE A 130 -5.30 29.97 12.50
N TRP A 131 -4.67 29.78 13.65
CA TRP A 131 -4.79 30.69 14.79
C TRP A 131 -4.23 32.09 14.50
N LEU A 132 -3.13 32.17 13.77
CA LEU A 132 -2.53 33.46 13.39
C LEU A 132 -3.48 34.26 12.48
N MET A 133 -4.11 33.60 11.50
CA MET A 133 -5.10 34.23 10.62
C MET A 133 -6.33 34.72 11.39
N ILE A 134 -6.82 33.96 12.39
CA ILE A 134 -7.91 34.39 13.26
C ILE A 134 -7.54 35.66 14.04
N ILE A 135 -6.33 35.71 14.60
CA ILE A 135 -5.88 36.88 15.37
C ILE A 135 -5.77 38.10 14.46
N VAL A 136 -5.14 37.96 13.29
CA VAL A 136 -4.96 39.08 12.33
C VAL A 136 -6.31 39.62 11.86
N THR A 137 -7.25 38.73 11.51
CA THR A 137 -8.61 39.14 11.10
C THR A 137 -9.38 39.81 12.24
N SER A 138 -9.25 39.31 13.47
CA SER A 138 -9.89 39.90 14.65
C SER A 138 -9.36 41.30 14.97
N ILE A 139 -8.04 41.50 14.87
CA ILE A 139 -7.42 42.83 15.05
C ILE A 139 -7.87 43.80 13.97
N GLY A 140 -7.90 43.37 12.70
CA GLY A 140 -8.39 44.20 11.60
C GLY A 140 -9.85 44.61 11.78
N PHE A 141 -10.69 43.69 12.25
CA PHE A 141 -12.09 43.97 12.56
C PHE A 141 -12.24 44.97 13.72
N LEU A 142 -11.45 44.82 14.80
CA LEU A 142 -11.44 45.76 15.93
C LEU A 142 -10.97 47.16 15.53
N LEU A 143 -9.93 47.26 14.69
CA LEU A 143 -9.45 48.54 14.14
C LEU A 143 -10.52 49.21 13.28
N SER A 144 -11.25 48.43 12.48
CA SER A 144 -12.38 48.93 11.69
C SER A 144 -13.50 49.49 12.58
N LEU A 145 -13.85 48.78 13.66
CA LEU A 145 -14.83 49.23 14.65
C LEU A 145 -14.38 50.50 15.37
N TYR A 146 -13.12 50.55 15.79
CA TYR A 146 -12.55 51.72 16.46
C TYR A 146 -12.57 52.95 15.55
N ASN A 147 -12.20 52.80 14.28
CA ASN A 147 -12.24 53.88 13.30
C ASN A 147 -13.68 54.36 13.06
N LEU A 148 -14.64 53.43 12.93
CA LEU A 148 -16.06 53.77 12.81
C LEU A 148 -16.57 54.54 14.04
N PHE A 149 -16.22 54.08 15.25
CA PHE A 149 -16.61 54.73 16.50
C PHE A 149 -16.02 56.15 16.61
N LEU A 150 -14.75 56.33 16.23
CA LEU A 150 -14.10 57.64 16.20
C LEU A 150 -14.75 58.57 15.18
N LEU A 151 -15.13 58.06 14.01
CA LEU A 151 -15.81 58.84 12.97
C LEU A 151 -17.22 59.30 13.41
N ILE A 152 -17.93 58.45 14.16
CA ILE A 152 -19.25 58.78 14.73
C ILE A 152 -19.11 59.84 15.85
N ASN A 153 -18.12 59.70 16.75
CA ASN A 153 -17.92 60.63 17.87
C ASN A 153 -17.22 61.94 17.48
N GLY A 154 -16.39 61.93 16.43
CA GLY A 154 -15.66 63.11 15.93
C GLY A 154 -16.51 64.02 15.04
N LYS A 155 -17.74 63.62 14.68
CA LYS A 155 -18.73 64.46 13.98
C LYS A 155 -19.61 65.28 14.93
N LYS A 156 -19.07 65.73 16.06
CA LYS A 156 -19.67 66.78 16.91
C LYS A 156 -18.91 68.09 16.76
#